data_AF-A0A1J3G1T7-F1
#
_entry.id   AF-A0A1J3G1T7-F1
#
_cell.length_a   1.000
_cell.length_b   1.000
_cell.length_c   1.000
_cell.angle_alpha   90.00
_cell.angle_beta   90.00
_cell.angle_gamma   90.00
#
_symmetry.space_group_name_H-M   'P 1'
#
loop_
_entity.id
_entity.type
_entity.pdbx_description
1 polymer ?
#
loop_
_entity_poly.entity_id
_entity_poly.type
_entity_poly.pdbx_seq_one_letter_code
_entity_poly.pdbx_strand_id
1 'polypeptide(L)'
;SDSGNLVLLDPLTGKSFWESFNHPTNTFLPFMKFGYTRQDGLDRFMTSWRSPDDPGFGNFTYRIDRRGFPQMMMYKGPTLWWRSGSWTGQRWSGVPEMTNKFIFNVSFVNNPDEVSITYGVLSPLVITRMVLNETGILQRFTWNGRDKKWIGFWSAPEEKCDNYNHCGLNGYCDPTSPDKFECTCLPGYEPKKPQDWSLRDASSGCKRRDVASICNGKEGFAKLKRVKVPNTSAVSVDMNITLKECEKRCLRNCSCVAYASAYHESEDGAKGCLTWHGDMLDTRTYLTSGQDFYLRVDKAELARWNGNGSSGKRRLVFILISLIVVAMLLMM
;
A
#
# COMPACT_ATOMS: atom_id res chain seq x y z
N SER A 1 19.18 -25.61 -14.34
CA SER A 1 19.38 -24.16 -14.11
C SER A 1 19.79 -23.96 -12.67
N ASP A 2 20.79 -23.12 -12.40
CA ASP A 2 21.25 -22.82 -11.03
C ASP A 2 20.27 -21.91 -10.25
N SER A 3 19.25 -21.36 -10.94
CA SER A 3 18.21 -20.53 -10.32
C SER A 3 17.14 -21.32 -9.57
N GLY A 4 17.13 -22.65 -9.68
CA GLY A 4 16.06 -23.51 -9.16
C GLY A 4 14.86 -23.67 -10.11
N ASN A 5 14.90 -23.09 -11.32
CA ASN A 5 13.88 -23.34 -12.33
C ASN A 5 14.08 -24.72 -12.97
N LEU A 6 13.10 -25.61 -12.79
CA LEU A 6 12.96 -26.84 -13.56
C LEU A 6 12.28 -26.53 -14.89
N VAL A 7 12.96 -26.87 -16.00
CA VAL A 7 12.53 -26.55 -17.36
C VAL A 7 12.45 -27.83 -18.19
N LEU A 8 11.33 -28.02 -18.90
CA LEU A 8 11.18 -29.06 -19.92
C LEU A 8 11.45 -28.45 -21.29
N LEU A 9 12.46 -28.96 -21.99
CA LEU A 9 12.90 -28.45 -23.28
C LEU A 9 12.54 -29.42 -24.41
N ASP A 10 12.21 -28.87 -25.57
CA ASP A 10 12.20 -29.58 -26.83
C ASP A 10 13.63 -29.95 -27.23
N PRO A 11 13.96 -31.25 -27.39
CA PRO A 11 15.32 -31.66 -27.78
C PRO A 11 15.70 -31.24 -29.20
N LEU A 12 14.74 -30.94 -30.08
CA LEU A 12 14.98 -30.56 -31.47
C LEU A 12 15.13 -29.05 -31.63
N THR A 13 14.23 -28.27 -31.01
CA THR A 13 14.20 -26.81 -31.19
C THR A 13 14.86 -26.04 -30.05
N GLY A 14 15.13 -26.69 -28.91
CA GLY A 14 15.61 -26.03 -27.69
C GLY A 14 14.58 -25.12 -27.02
N LYS A 15 13.33 -25.10 -27.49
CA LYS A 15 12.27 -24.28 -26.90
C LYS A 15 11.75 -24.88 -25.60
N SER A 16 11.41 -24.02 -24.65
CA SER A 16 10.77 -24.40 -23.40
C SER A 16 9.31 -24.77 -23.64
N PHE A 17 8.90 -25.98 -23.23
CA PHE A 17 7.51 -26.42 -23.20
C PHE A 17 6.85 -26.11 -21.85
N TRP A 18 7.63 -26.13 -20.77
CA TRP A 18 7.12 -25.95 -19.42
C TRP A 18 8.23 -25.47 -18.48
N GLU A 19 7.86 -24.62 -17.52
CA GLU A 19 8.77 -24.12 -16.49
C GLU A 19 8.10 -24.08 -15.13
N SER A 20 8.78 -24.59 -14.11
CA SER A 20 8.32 -24.52 -12.72
C SER A 20 8.07 -23.09 -12.24
N PHE A 21 8.81 -22.11 -12.76
CA PHE A 21 8.65 -20.70 -12.42
C PHE A 21 7.31 -20.11 -12.90
N ASN A 22 6.63 -20.75 -13.85
CA ASN A 22 5.28 -20.39 -14.28
C ASN A 22 4.19 -20.98 -13.36
N HIS A 23 4.55 -21.87 -12.43
CA HIS A 23 3.62 -22.55 -11.51
C HIS A 23 4.09 -22.48 -10.05
N PRO A 24 4.21 -21.26 -9.48
CA PRO A 24 4.60 -21.08 -8.08
C PRO A 24 3.66 -21.79 -7.10
N THR A 25 4.22 -22.25 -5.97
CA THR A 25 3.48 -22.83 -4.85
C THR A 25 3.28 -21.78 -3.75
N ASN A 26 3.80 -22.02 -2.54
CA ASN A 26 3.79 -21.08 -1.42
C ASN A 26 5.07 -20.25 -1.34
N THR A 27 5.98 -20.38 -2.31
CA THR A 27 7.32 -19.76 -2.26
C THR A 27 7.61 -18.96 -3.52
N PHE A 28 8.17 -17.77 -3.34
CA PHE A 28 8.67 -16.90 -4.40
C PHE A 28 10.18 -16.74 -4.22
N LEU A 29 10.94 -17.19 -5.22
CA LEU A 29 12.41 -17.22 -5.26
C LEU A 29 12.97 -16.06 -6.10
N PRO A 30 14.28 -15.75 -5.96
CA PRO A 30 14.93 -14.81 -6.85
C PRO A 30 14.77 -15.24 -8.32
N PHE A 31 14.62 -14.24 -9.21
CA PHE A 31 14.48 -14.36 -10.66
C PHE A 31 13.17 -15.02 -11.14
N MET A 32 12.32 -15.51 -10.23
CA MET A 32 10.95 -15.84 -10.59
C MET A 32 10.20 -14.57 -11.02
N LYS A 33 9.22 -14.74 -11.90
CA LYS A 33 8.28 -13.68 -12.27
C LYS A 33 6.96 -13.92 -11.58
N PHE A 34 6.41 -12.88 -10.97
CA PHE A 34 5.13 -12.92 -10.27
C PHE A 34 4.16 -11.94 -10.91
N GLY A 35 2.88 -12.29 -11.03
CA GLY A 35 1.90 -11.52 -11.80
C GLY A 35 1.46 -12.22 -13.07
N TYR A 36 0.86 -11.48 -14.00
CA TYR A 36 0.15 -12.06 -15.13
C TYR A 36 0.55 -11.47 -16.48
N THR A 37 0.48 -12.32 -17.50
CA THR A 37 0.60 -11.96 -18.91
C THR A 37 -0.79 -11.79 -19.51
N ARG A 38 -0.95 -10.79 -20.39
CA ARG A 38 -2.26 -10.36 -20.90
C ARG A 38 -2.72 -11.18 -22.10
N GLN A 39 -1.79 -11.65 -22.93
CA GLN A 39 -2.11 -12.38 -24.16
C GLN A 39 -2.51 -13.84 -23.89
N ASP A 40 -1.71 -14.58 -23.13
CA ASP A 40 -1.93 -16.01 -22.81
C ASP A 40 -2.71 -16.22 -21.51
N GLY A 41 -2.93 -15.15 -20.72
CA GLY A 41 -3.69 -15.17 -19.48
C GLY A 41 -2.99 -15.83 -18.29
N LEU A 42 -1.74 -16.28 -18.44
CA LEU A 42 -0.97 -16.98 -17.40
C LEU A 42 -0.83 -16.08 -16.16
N ASP A 43 -1.28 -16.58 -15.01
CA ASP A 43 -1.24 -15.89 -13.72
C ASP A 43 -0.32 -16.61 -12.75
N ARG A 44 0.75 -15.96 -12.35
CA ARG A 44 1.74 -16.48 -11.42
C ARG A 44 1.48 -15.87 -10.05
N PHE A 45 0.86 -16.64 -9.16
CA PHE A 45 0.47 -16.22 -7.81
C PHE A 45 0.85 -17.26 -6.75
N MET A 46 1.02 -16.85 -5.50
CA MET A 46 1.33 -17.79 -4.41
C MET A 46 0.05 -18.36 -3.83
N THR A 47 0.09 -19.63 -3.45
CA THR A 47 -0.94 -20.28 -2.64
C THR A 47 -0.28 -20.88 -1.41
N SER A 48 -0.81 -20.61 -0.22
CA SER A 48 -0.28 -21.19 1.01
C SER A 48 -0.39 -22.71 0.99
N TRP A 49 0.41 -23.36 1.80
CA TRP A 49 0.15 -24.74 2.19
C TRP A 49 -1.10 -24.82 3.06
N ARG A 50 -1.66 -26.03 3.18
CA ARG A 50 -2.82 -26.29 4.03
C ARG A 50 -2.43 -26.27 5.50
N SER A 51 -1.29 -26.85 5.83
CA SER A 51 -0.68 -26.84 7.16
C SER A 51 0.84 -26.97 7.04
N PRO A 52 1.62 -26.79 8.13
CA PRO A 52 3.08 -26.92 8.07
C PRO A 52 3.58 -28.25 7.47
N ASP A 53 2.82 -29.34 7.68
CA ASP A 53 3.17 -30.68 7.21
C ASP A 53 2.33 -31.18 6.01
N ASP A 54 1.39 -30.37 5.48
CA ASP A 54 0.57 -30.72 4.30
C ASP A 54 0.76 -29.68 3.19
N PRO A 55 1.55 -29.97 2.15
CA PRO A 55 1.83 -29.06 1.04
C PRO A 55 0.66 -28.89 0.08
N GLY A 56 -0.49 -29.53 0.34
CA GLY A 56 -1.73 -29.30 -0.39
C GLY A 56 -2.17 -27.84 -0.35
N PHE A 57 -3.06 -27.46 -1.27
CA PHE A 57 -3.55 -26.08 -1.36
C PHE A 57 -4.25 -25.66 -0.06
N GLY A 58 -3.76 -24.58 0.53
CA GLY A 58 -4.37 -23.90 1.67
C GLY A 58 -5.32 -22.78 1.24
N ASN A 59 -5.76 -22.00 2.24
CA ASN A 59 -6.81 -21.01 2.06
C ASN A 59 -6.31 -19.62 1.65
N PHE A 60 -5.00 -19.37 1.69
CA PHE A 60 -4.45 -18.06 1.39
C PHE A 60 -3.85 -18.02 -0.01
N THR A 61 -4.19 -16.98 -0.76
CA THR A 61 -3.53 -16.67 -2.03
C THR A 61 -3.00 -15.25 -2.02
N TYR A 62 -1.90 -15.02 -2.72
CA TYR A 62 -1.29 -13.70 -2.87
C TYR A 62 -1.06 -13.44 -4.34
N ARG A 63 -1.63 -12.35 -4.89
CA ARG A 63 -1.65 -12.09 -6.34
C ARG A 63 -1.75 -10.61 -6.67
N ILE A 64 -1.49 -10.26 -7.92
CA ILE A 64 -1.75 -8.91 -8.44
C ILE A 64 -3.24 -8.79 -8.79
N ASP A 65 -3.91 -7.77 -8.25
CA ASP A 65 -5.26 -7.39 -8.69
C ASP A 65 -5.20 -6.81 -10.10
N ARG A 66 -6.06 -7.35 -10.97
CA ARG A 66 -6.15 -6.99 -12.40
C ARG A 66 -7.01 -5.75 -12.65
N ARG A 67 -7.70 -5.24 -11.63
CA ARG A 67 -8.65 -4.12 -11.72
C ARG A 67 -7.99 -2.80 -11.39
N GLY A 68 -8.46 -1.72 -12.03
CA GLY A 68 -8.01 -0.37 -11.78
C GLY A 68 -6.49 -0.22 -11.92
N PHE A 69 -5.84 0.37 -10.92
CA PHE A 69 -4.38 0.45 -10.88
C PHE A 69 -3.79 -0.76 -10.14
N PRO A 70 -2.79 -1.49 -10.69
CA PRO A 70 -2.31 -2.75 -10.14
C PRO A 70 -1.92 -2.69 -8.67
N GLN A 71 -2.35 -3.69 -7.90
CA GLN A 71 -2.02 -3.82 -6.48
C GLN A 71 -1.70 -5.26 -6.12
N MET A 72 -0.79 -5.45 -5.16
CA MET A 72 -0.60 -6.76 -4.55
C MET A 72 -1.62 -6.96 -3.42
N MET A 73 -2.34 -8.08 -3.49
CA MET A 73 -3.42 -8.41 -2.56
C MET A 73 -3.30 -9.86 -2.10
N MET A 74 -3.55 -10.06 -0.80
CA MET A 74 -3.69 -11.35 -0.17
C MET A 74 -5.16 -11.62 0.11
N TYR A 75 -5.62 -12.82 -0.21
CA TYR A 75 -6.98 -13.28 0.00
C TYR A 75 -6.98 -14.51 0.91
N LYS A 76 -8.00 -14.62 1.78
CA LYS A 76 -8.39 -15.84 2.50
C LYS A 76 -9.68 -16.35 1.90
N GLY A 77 -9.61 -17.36 1.03
CA GLY A 77 -10.72 -17.72 0.16
C GLY A 77 -11.14 -16.52 -0.71
N PRO A 78 -12.43 -16.10 -0.69
CA PRO A 78 -12.88 -14.92 -1.44
C PRO A 78 -12.63 -13.59 -0.71
N THR A 79 -12.26 -13.62 0.56
CA THR A 79 -12.16 -12.42 1.41
C THR A 79 -10.78 -11.79 1.31
N LEU A 80 -10.71 -10.49 1.08
CA LEU A 80 -9.45 -9.74 1.14
C LEU A 80 -8.90 -9.73 2.57
N TRP A 81 -7.67 -10.20 2.73
CA TRP A 81 -7.00 -10.38 4.02
C TRP A 81 -6.00 -9.25 4.30
N TRP A 82 -5.14 -8.97 3.31
CA TRP A 82 -4.12 -7.93 3.40
C TRP A 82 -3.89 -7.30 2.03
N ARG A 83 -3.63 -6.00 1.99
CA ARG A 83 -3.27 -5.28 0.76
C ARG A 83 -1.88 -4.69 0.92
N SER A 84 -0.90 -5.23 0.20
CA SER A 84 0.42 -4.58 0.09
C SER A 84 0.34 -3.31 -0.75
N GLY A 85 -0.70 -3.18 -1.57
CA GLY A 85 -1.04 -1.92 -2.25
C GLY A 85 -0.35 -1.78 -3.60
N SER A 86 -0.34 -0.55 -4.10
CA SER A 86 0.10 -0.26 -5.46
C SER A 86 1.60 -0.03 -5.54
N TRP A 87 2.18 -0.24 -6.72
CA TRP A 87 3.58 0.09 -6.96
C TRP A 87 3.78 1.61 -6.95
N THR A 88 4.73 2.10 -6.17
CA THR A 88 4.98 3.54 -5.98
C THR A 88 5.93 4.12 -7.03
N GLY A 89 6.61 3.25 -7.79
CA GLY A 89 7.79 3.59 -8.59
C GLY A 89 9.04 2.89 -8.06
N GLN A 90 9.10 2.61 -6.75
CA GLN A 90 10.26 1.95 -6.12
C GLN A 90 9.90 0.75 -5.23
N ARG A 91 8.68 0.73 -4.69
CA ARG A 91 8.22 -0.27 -3.71
C ARG A 91 6.71 -0.44 -3.73
N TRP A 92 6.19 -1.37 -2.94
CA TRP A 92 4.75 -1.46 -2.65
C TRP A 92 4.35 -0.42 -1.60
N SER A 93 3.25 0.29 -1.82
CA SER A 93 2.79 1.37 -0.92
C SER A 93 2.53 0.93 0.52
N GLY A 94 2.22 -0.35 0.71
CA GLY A 94 1.95 -1.02 1.98
C GLY A 94 3.16 -1.73 2.60
N VAL A 95 4.34 -1.62 1.99
CA VAL A 95 5.60 -2.21 2.47
C VAL A 95 6.68 -1.13 2.48
N PRO A 96 6.63 -0.18 3.41
CA PRO A 96 7.55 0.95 3.42
C PRO A 96 9.02 0.57 3.67
N GLU A 97 9.28 -0.59 4.26
CA GLU A 97 10.61 -1.16 4.51
C GLU A 97 11.26 -1.75 3.26
N MET A 98 10.53 -1.87 2.14
CA MET A 98 11.06 -2.38 0.88
C MET A 98 12.07 -1.39 0.30
N THR A 99 13.35 -1.68 0.53
CA THR A 99 14.48 -0.90 0.01
C THR A 99 15.04 -1.58 -1.25
N ASN A 100 14.80 -0.96 -2.41
CA ASN A 100 15.43 -1.40 -3.65
C ASN A 100 16.93 -1.08 -3.62
N LYS A 101 17.77 -1.93 -4.23
CA LYS A 101 19.24 -1.78 -4.34
C LYS A 101 20.04 -1.91 -3.02
N PHE A 102 19.45 -2.42 -1.93
CA PHE A 102 20.20 -2.73 -0.69
C PHE A 102 20.77 -4.16 -0.70
N ILE A 103 19.89 -5.17 -0.64
CA ILE A 103 20.24 -6.60 -0.80
C ILE A 103 19.61 -7.15 -2.09
N PHE A 104 18.45 -6.62 -2.44
CA PHE A 104 17.62 -7.08 -3.56
C PHE A 104 17.57 -6.02 -4.65
N ASN A 105 17.46 -6.48 -5.90
CA ASN A 105 17.08 -5.62 -7.01
C ASN A 105 15.67 -6.03 -7.46
N VAL A 106 14.72 -5.12 -7.36
CA VAL A 106 13.31 -5.36 -7.70
C VAL A 106 12.98 -4.63 -9.00
N SER A 107 12.32 -5.33 -9.92
CA SER A 107 11.80 -4.77 -11.15
C SER A 107 10.30 -5.02 -11.24
N PHE A 108 9.55 -3.97 -11.53
CA PHE A 108 8.11 -4.02 -11.74
C PHE A 108 7.80 -3.58 -13.17
N VAL A 109 6.99 -4.38 -13.86
CA VAL A 109 6.55 -4.13 -15.22
C VAL A 109 5.03 -3.97 -15.21
N ASN A 110 4.55 -2.92 -15.86
CA ASN A 110 3.13 -2.71 -16.13
C ASN A 110 3.00 -2.10 -17.53
N ASN A 111 2.81 -2.95 -18.53
CA ASN A 111 2.73 -2.58 -19.93
C ASN A 111 1.57 -3.35 -20.61
N PRO A 112 1.34 -3.14 -21.93
CA PRO A 112 0.28 -3.83 -22.67
C PRO A 112 0.42 -5.36 -22.76
N ASP A 113 1.60 -5.92 -22.48
CA ASP A 113 1.86 -7.36 -22.57
C ASP A 113 1.75 -8.07 -21.21
N GLU A 114 2.22 -7.44 -20.14
CA GLU A 114 2.22 -8.03 -18.80
C GLU A 114 2.13 -7.01 -17.67
N VAL A 115 1.69 -7.50 -16.51
CA VAL A 115 1.88 -6.86 -15.21
C VAL A 115 2.60 -7.84 -14.31
N SER A 116 3.85 -7.53 -13.99
CA SER A 116 4.71 -8.46 -13.28
C SER A 116 5.68 -7.78 -12.32
N ILE A 117 6.12 -8.53 -11.32
CA ILE A 117 7.23 -8.19 -10.45
C ILE A 117 8.23 -9.34 -10.44
N THR A 118 9.50 -9.00 -10.47
CA THR A 118 10.61 -9.93 -10.25
C THR A 118 11.59 -9.30 -9.28
N TYR A 119 12.34 -10.13 -8.57
CA TYR A 119 13.44 -9.66 -7.74
C TYR A 119 14.66 -10.54 -7.91
N GLY A 120 15.84 -9.95 -7.92
CA GLY A 120 17.13 -10.63 -7.83
C GLY A 120 17.83 -10.33 -6.52
N VAL A 121 19.01 -10.93 -6.33
CA VAL A 121 19.95 -10.63 -5.25
C VAL A 121 21.19 -9.95 -5.82
N LEU A 122 21.75 -8.99 -5.11
CA LEU A 122 22.95 -8.26 -5.56
C LEU A 122 24.25 -9.04 -5.37
N SER A 123 24.26 -10.01 -4.45
CA SER A 123 25.38 -10.92 -4.22
C SER A 123 24.93 -12.37 -4.41
N PRO A 124 25.67 -13.18 -5.16
CA PRO A 124 25.33 -14.59 -5.40
C PRO A 124 25.43 -15.44 -4.11
N LEU A 125 26.08 -14.92 -3.07
CA LEU A 125 26.18 -15.59 -1.76
C LEU A 125 24.88 -15.48 -0.94
N VAL A 126 23.97 -14.58 -1.32
CA VAL A 126 22.72 -14.35 -0.60
C VAL A 126 21.67 -15.35 -1.06
N ILE A 127 21.33 -16.28 -0.18
CA ILE A 127 20.20 -17.19 -0.39
C ILE A 127 18.99 -16.63 0.38
N THR A 128 17.92 -16.33 -0.35
CA THR A 128 16.69 -15.74 0.21
C THR A 128 15.46 -16.33 -0.46
N ARG A 129 14.34 -16.33 0.26
CA ARG A 129 13.02 -16.72 -0.27
C ARG A 129 11.91 -15.93 0.41
N MET A 130 10.81 -15.71 -0.29
CA MET A 130 9.55 -15.31 0.32
C MET A 130 8.61 -16.49 0.39
N VAL A 131 7.91 -16.65 1.52
CA VAL A 131 7.01 -17.76 1.79
C VAL A 131 5.68 -17.22 2.29
N LEU A 132 4.58 -17.67 1.70
CA LEU A 132 3.23 -17.45 2.21
C LEU A 132 2.85 -18.64 3.08
N ASN A 133 2.78 -18.44 4.39
CA ASN A 133 2.44 -19.52 5.30
C ASN A 133 0.92 -19.76 5.39
N GLU A 134 0.54 -20.87 6.00
CA GLU A 134 -0.84 -21.34 6.19
C GLU A 134 -1.71 -20.41 7.06
N THR A 135 -1.08 -19.52 7.82
CA THR A 135 -1.76 -18.53 8.68
C THR A 135 -2.06 -17.20 7.97
N GLY A 136 -1.64 -17.05 6.71
CA GLY A 136 -1.84 -15.82 5.96
C GLY A 136 -0.81 -14.74 6.27
N ILE A 137 0.42 -15.14 6.56
CA ILE A 137 1.57 -14.25 6.74
C ILE A 137 2.55 -14.51 5.61
N LEU A 138 2.91 -13.45 4.89
CA LEU A 138 3.99 -13.44 3.91
C LEU A 138 5.29 -13.11 4.64
N GLN A 139 6.29 -13.98 4.55
CA GLN A 139 7.55 -13.84 5.26
C GLN A 139 8.71 -13.90 4.28
N ARG A 140 9.70 -13.03 4.46
CA ARG A 140 10.99 -13.14 3.78
C ARG A 140 12.01 -13.76 4.73
N PHE A 141 12.74 -14.75 4.23
CA PHE A 141 13.83 -15.39 4.93
C PHE A 141 15.16 -15.18 4.20
N THR A 142 16.24 -15.10 4.97
CA THR A 142 17.62 -15.13 4.49
C THR A 142 18.36 -16.28 5.17
N TRP A 143 19.11 -17.07 4.41
CA TRP A 143 19.85 -18.20 4.94
C TRP A 143 21.11 -17.73 5.65
N ASN A 144 21.30 -18.16 6.90
CA ASN A 144 22.57 -18.00 7.61
C ASN A 144 23.38 -19.29 7.46
N GLY A 145 24.44 -19.25 6.64
CA GLY A 145 25.31 -20.40 6.39
C GLY A 145 26.12 -20.86 7.61
N ARG A 146 26.41 -19.97 8.57
CA ARG A 146 27.13 -20.30 9.81
C ARG A 146 26.26 -21.13 10.74
N ASP A 147 25.04 -20.65 10.98
CA ASP A 147 24.11 -21.25 11.94
C ASP A 147 23.22 -22.32 11.29
N LYS A 148 23.33 -22.52 9.96
CA LYS A 148 22.53 -23.44 9.14
C LYS A 148 21.03 -23.29 9.39
N LYS A 149 20.54 -22.05 9.44
CA LYS A 149 19.12 -21.73 9.68
C LYS A 149 18.62 -20.57 8.84
N TRP A 150 17.31 -20.54 8.62
CA TRP A 150 16.63 -19.40 8.04
C TRP A 150 16.40 -18.32 9.09
N ILE A 151 16.77 -17.08 8.77
CA ILE A 151 16.51 -15.89 9.59
C ILE A 151 15.34 -15.13 8.97
N GLY A 152 14.32 -14.82 9.77
CA GLY A 152 13.24 -13.94 9.37
C GLY A 152 13.77 -12.53 9.14
N PHE A 153 13.61 -12.01 7.93
CA PHE A 153 14.05 -10.68 7.53
C PHE A 153 12.90 -9.65 7.63
N TRP A 154 11.70 -10.06 7.25
CA TRP A 154 10.52 -9.21 7.19
C TRP A 154 9.25 -10.07 7.11
N SER A 155 8.12 -9.57 7.61
CA SER A 155 6.81 -10.20 7.44
C SER A 155 5.70 -9.19 7.17
N ALA A 156 4.56 -9.66 6.66
CA ALA A 156 3.31 -8.92 6.68
C ALA A 156 2.08 -9.84 6.54
N PRO A 157 0.91 -9.44 7.04
CA PRO A 157 0.66 -8.25 7.90
C PRO A 157 1.33 -8.39 9.29
N GLU A 158 1.72 -7.28 9.92
CA GLU A 158 2.37 -7.29 11.26
C GLU A 158 1.56 -6.56 12.33
N GLU A 159 0.80 -5.53 11.95
CA GLU A 159 0.03 -4.71 12.90
C GLU A 159 -1.44 -4.54 12.52
N LYS A 160 -2.24 -4.00 13.44
CA LYS A 160 -3.69 -3.78 13.23
C LYS A 160 -3.99 -2.97 11.98
N CYS A 161 -3.19 -1.93 11.70
CA CYS A 161 -3.36 -1.07 10.52
C CYS A 161 -3.05 -1.78 9.20
N ASP A 162 -2.46 -2.97 9.21
CA ASP A 162 -2.26 -3.77 8.00
C ASP A 162 -3.50 -4.60 7.66
N ASN A 163 -4.32 -4.97 8.65
CA ASN A 163 -5.55 -5.71 8.41
C ASN A 163 -6.42 -4.95 7.40
N TYR A 164 -6.83 -5.65 6.35
CA TYR A 164 -7.57 -5.02 5.27
C TYR A 164 -8.83 -4.34 5.81
N ASN A 165 -8.97 -3.04 5.53
CA ASN A 165 -10.14 -2.24 5.92
C ASN A 165 -10.39 -2.13 7.44
N HIS A 166 -9.32 -2.11 8.25
CA HIS A 166 -9.41 -1.98 9.71
C HIS A 166 -10.28 -0.81 10.20
N CYS A 167 -10.22 0.35 9.53
CA CYS A 167 -10.93 1.57 9.94
C CYS A 167 -12.23 1.86 9.18
N GLY A 168 -12.74 0.88 8.44
CA GLY A 168 -13.99 0.99 7.70
C GLY A 168 -13.98 2.00 6.54
N LEU A 169 -15.15 2.15 5.91
CA LEU A 169 -15.37 3.05 4.77
C LEU A 169 -15.01 4.50 5.13
N ASN A 170 -14.24 5.16 4.27
CA ASN A 170 -13.82 6.56 4.41
C ASN A 170 -13.09 6.89 5.73
N GLY A 171 -12.60 5.87 6.43
CA GLY A 171 -11.67 5.98 7.55
C GLY A 171 -10.24 5.68 7.12
N TYR A 172 -9.28 6.13 7.91
CA TYR A 172 -7.88 5.74 7.78
C TYR A 172 -7.28 5.35 9.13
N CYS A 173 -6.32 4.42 9.10
CA CYS A 173 -5.59 3.98 10.27
C CYS A 173 -4.35 4.84 10.49
N ASP A 174 -4.17 5.33 11.71
CA ASP A 174 -3.04 6.15 12.14
C ASP A 174 -2.40 5.51 13.38
N PRO A 175 -1.26 4.82 13.23
CA PRO A 175 -0.61 4.12 14.35
C PRO A 175 0.22 5.06 15.24
N THR A 176 0.27 6.37 14.95
CA THR A 176 1.25 7.28 15.60
C THR A 176 0.97 7.60 17.06
N SER A 177 -0.22 7.24 17.58
CA SER A 177 -0.62 7.47 18.97
C SER A 177 -1.18 6.18 19.58
N PRO A 178 -0.34 5.32 20.18
CA PRO A 178 -0.76 4.01 20.68
C PRO A 178 -1.85 4.07 21.78
N ASP A 179 -1.92 5.17 22.52
CA ASP A 179 -2.92 5.37 23.58
C ASP A 179 -4.31 5.77 23.04
N LYS A 180 -4.39 6.16 21.77
CA LYS A 180 -5.63 6.61 21.13
C LYS A 180 -6.20 5.51 20.24
N PHE A 181 -7.50 5.62 19.96
CA PHE A 181 -8.10 4.83 18.90
C PHE A 181 -7.41 5.18 17.58
N GLU A 182 -6.85 4.19 16.91
CA GLU A 182 -6.03 4.33 15.72
C GLU A 182 -6.84 4.76 14.49
N CYS A 183 -8.15 4.60 14.50
CA CYS A 183 -9.01 4.96 13.39
C CYS A 183 -9.44 6.42 13.45
N THR A 184 -9.30 7.11 12.32
CA THR A 184 -9.71 8.51 12.12
C THR A 184 -10.48 8.62 10.81
N CYS A 185 -11.54 9.43 10.76
CA CYS A 185 -12.24 9.71 9.51
C CYS A 185 -11.39 10.58 8.59
N LEU A 186 -11.48 10.33 7.28
CA LEU A 186 -10.82 11.16 6.27
C LEU A 186 -11.31 12.64 6.35
N PRO A 187 -10.50 13.62 5.89
CA PRO A 187 -10.91 15.02 5.85
C PRO A 187 -12.27 15.22 5.18
N GLY A 188 -13.18 15.97 5.82
CA GLY A 188 -14.56 16.15 5.35
C GLY A 188 -15.53 15.02 5.70
N TYR A 189 -15.09 14.00 6.44
CA TYR A 189 -15.92 12.89 6.92
C TYR A 189 -16.04 12.90 8.46
N GLU A 190 -17.05 12.20 8.96
CA GLU A 190 -17.33 11.98 10.38
C GLU A 190 -17.88 10.57 10.63
N PRO A 191 -17.76 10.02 11.86
CA PRO A 191 -18.23 8.67 12.16
C PRO A 191 -19.72 8.51 11.85
N LYS A 192 -20.11 7.42 11.18
CA LYS A 192 -21.54 7.13 10.94
C LYS A 192 -22.30 6.89 12.24
N LYS A 193 -21.64 6.23 13.20
CA LYS A 193 -22.17 5.92 14.54
C LYS A 193 -21.16 6.39 15.60
N PRO A 194 -21.35 7.59 16.17
CA PRO A 194 -20.44 8.15 17.18
C PRO A 194 -20.31 7.29 18.45
N GLN A 195 -21.36 6.54 18.81
CA GLN A 195 -21.37 5.65 19.98
C GLN A 195 -20.39 4.48 19.76
N ASP A 196 -20.52 3.75 18.66
CA ASP A 196 -19.62 2.64 18.28
C ASP A 196 -18.16 3.15 18.18
N TRP A 197 -17.96 4.32 17.56
CA TRP A 197 -16.64 4.93 17.44
C TRP A 197 -15.98 5.24 18.79
N SER A 198 -16.79 5.65 19.78
CA SER A 198 -16.33 5.92 21.15
C SER A 198 -15.96 4.64 21.90
N LEU A 199 -16.53 3.49 21.48
CA LEU A 199 -16.16 2.15 21.93
C LEU A 199 -14.99 1.55 21.14
N ARG A 200 -14.33 2.36 20.29
CA ARG A 200 -13.23 1.93 19.40
C ARG A 200 -13.68 0.93 18.32
N ASP A 201 -14.93 1.01 17.89
CA ASP A 201 -15.48 0.25 16.76
C ASP A 201 -15.64 1.15 15.52
N ALA A 202 -14.84 0.90 14.50
CA ALA A 202 -14.87 1.62 13.21
C ALA A 202 -15.59 0.85 12.10
N SER A 203 -16.26 -0.28 12.41
CA SER A 203 -16.92 -1.16 11.42
C SER A 203 -17.95 -0.43 10.56
N SER A 204 -18.67 0.53 11.13
CA SER A 204 -19.66 1.35 10.42
C SER A 204 -19.02 2.40 9.49
N GLY A 205 -17.72 2.67 9.66
CA GLY A 205 -16.97 3.67 8.91
C GLY A 205 -17.47 5.10 9.13
N CYS A 206 -17.18 5.94 8.15
CA CYS A 206 -17.45 7.37 8.16
C CYS A 206 -18.41 7.76 7.04
N LYS A 207 -19.27 8.74 7.32
CA LYS A 207 -20.09 9.44 6.32
C LYS A 207 -19.49 10.81 6.03
N ARG A 208 -19.83 11.35 4.88
CA ARG A 208 -19.50 12.74 4.55
C ARG A 208 -20.25 13.67 5.50
N ARG A 209 -19.60 14.75 5.95
CA ARG A 209 -20.23 15.73 6.85
C ARG A 209 -21.34 16.49 6.14
N ASP A 210 -22.37 16.85 6.89
CA ASP A 210 -23.53 17.62 6.42
C ASP A 210 -23.20 19.13 6.29
N VAL A 211 -22.19 19.47 5.50
CA VAL A 211 -21.76 20.86 5.25
C VAL A 211 -21.53 21.08 3.76
N ALA A 212 -22.31 22.01 3.19
CA ALA A 212 -22.30 22.54 1.81
C ALA A 212 -22.17 21.51 0.64
N SER A 213 -22.91 21.75 -0.45
CA SER A 213 -22.74 20.90 -1.64
C SER A 213 -21.30 21.01 -2.16
N ILE A 214 -20.67 19.88 -2.46
CA ILE A 214 -19.51 19.86 -3.35
C ILE A 214 -20.00 20.17 -4.77
N CYS A 215 -19.12 20.73 -5.61
CA CYS A 215 -19.40 21.09 -6.99
C CYS A 215 -20.18 22.41 -7.15
N ASN A 216 -19.83 23.41 -6.35
CA ASN A 216 -20.34 24.78 -6.47
C ASN A 216 -19.24 25.83 -6.74
N GLY A 217 -18.02 25.36 -7.03
CA GLY A 217 -16.86 26.21 -7.34
C GLY A 217 -16.17 26.82 -6.12
N LYS A 218 -16.59 26.47 -4.89
CA LYS A 218 -15.94 26.92 -3.64
C LYS A 218 -15.17 25.80 -2.93
N GLU A 219 -15.27 24.58 -3.41
CA GLU A 219 -14.48 23.45 -2.94
C GLU A 219 -12.97 23.58 -3.22
N GLY A 220 -12.18 22.76 -2.52
CA GLY A 220 -10.78 22.53 -2.83
C GLY A 220 -10.33 21.18 -2.27
N PHE A 221 -9.03 21.01 -2.08
CA PHE A 221 -8.48 19.73 -1.62
C PHE A 221 -7.72 19.84 -0.31
N ALA A 222 -8.16 19.05 0.66
CA ALA A 222 -7.42 18.79 1.88
C ALA A 222 -6.30 17.78 1.58
N LYS A 223 -5.06 18.19 1.81
CA LYS A 223 -3.87 17.34 1.64
C LYS A 223 -3.63 16.52 2.90
N LEU A 224 -3.78 15.19 2.79
CA LEU A 224 -3.35 14.22 3.79
C LEU A 224 -1.97 13.67 3.38
N LYS A 225 -0.99 13.73 4.29
CA LYS A 225 0.40 13.34 4.00
C LYS A 225 0.70 11.93 4.47
N ARG A 226 1.73 11.31 3.88
CA ARG A 226 2.30 10.02 4.33
C ARG A 226 1.30 8.87 4.28
N VAL A 227 0.53 8.78 3.21
CA VAL A 227 -0.63 7.90 3.08
C VAL A 227 -0.28 6.66 2.24
N LYS A 228 -0.68 5.49 2.72
CA LYS A 228 -1.01 4.35 1.85
C LYS A 228 -2.37 4.67 1.25
N VAL A 229 -2.39 5.14 0.00
CA VAL A 229 -3.64 5.56 -0.68
C VAL A 229 -4.69 4.45 -0.64
N PRO A 230 -5.99 4.78 -0.67
CA PRO A 230 -7.06 3.78 -0.60
C PRO A 230 -6.92 2.70 -1.68
N ASN A 231 -7.71 1.63 -1.54
CA ASN A 231 -7.84 0.60 -2.57
C ASN A 231 -8.03 1.24 -3.96
N THR A 232 -7.27 0.76 -4.96
CA THR A 232 -7.23 1.27 -6.34
C THR A 232 -7.90 0.36 -7.36
N SER A 233 -8.67 -0.66 -6.94
CA SER A 233 -9.40 -1.54 -7.86
C SER A 233 -10.46 -0.81 -8.69
N ALA A 234 -11.01 0.30 -8.18
CA ALA A 234 -12.12 1.05 -8.78
C ALA A 234 -11.78 2.52 -9.07
N VAL A 235 -10.49 2.85 -9.23
CA VAL A 235 -10.05 4.21 -9.59
C VAL A 235 -10.04 4.39 -11.09
N SER A 236 -10.21 5.64 -11.52
CA SER A 236 -9.83 6.03 -12.88
C SER A 236 -8.32 6.31 -12.92
N VAL A 237 -7.66 5.87 -13.99
CA VAL A 237 -6.21 6.01 -14.17
C VAL A 237 -5.94 6.82 -15.43
N ASP A 238 -5.11 7.86 -15.33
CA ASP A 238 -4.55 8.55 -16.48
C ASP A 238 -3.05 8.76 -16.29
N MET A 239 -2.25 8.03 -17.05
CA MET A 239 -0.78 8.07 -16.95
C MET A 239 -0.14 9.25 -17.70
N ASN A 240 -0.92 9.96 -18.52
CA ASN A 240 -0.41 10.98 -19.44
C ASN A 240 -0.50 12.41 -18.87
N ILE A 241 -0.96 12.56 -17.65
CA ILE A 241 -1.16 13.87 -17.02
C ILE A 241 -0.35 14.05 -15.74
N THR A 242 -0.05 15.31 -15.45
CA THR A 242 0.61 15.70 -14.20
C THR A 242 -0.38 15.76 -13.05
N LEU A 243 0.13 15.76 -11.82
CA LEU A 243 -0.68 15.91 -10.61
C LEU A 243 -1.49 17.24 -10.60
N LYS A 244 -0.95 18.32 -11.18
CA LYS A 244 -1.66 19.60 -11.30
C LYS A 244 -2.84 19.53 -12.26
N GLU A 245 -2.70 18.77 -13.34
CA GLU A 245 -3.80 18.55 -14.28
C GLU A 245 -4.84 17.57 -13.68
N CYS A 246 -4.38 16.58 -12.91
CA CYS A 246 -5.21 15.68 -12.12
C CYS A 246 -6.16 16.45 -11.18
N GLU A 247 -5.64 17.45 -10.47
CA GLU A 247 -6.41 18.36 -9.61
C GLU A 247 -7.53 19.07 -10.39
N LYS A 248 -7.19 19.70 -11.51
CA LYS A 248 -8.17 20.43 -12.35
C LYS A 248 -9.25 19.52 -12.89
N ARG A 249 -8.88 18.32 -13.36
CA ARG A 249 -9.85 17.33 -13.87
C ARG A 249 -10.76 16.81 -12.77
N CYS A 250 -10.22 16.57 -11.58
CA CYS A 250 -11.01 16.17 -10.42
C CYS A 250 -11.99 17.28 -10.00
N LEU A 251 -11.58 18.56 -9.98
CA LEU A 251 -12.51 19.67 -9.70
C LEU A 251 -13.65 19.76 -10.71
N ARG A 252 -13.35 19.58 -12.00
CA ARG A 252 -14.36 19.62 -13.07
C ARG A 252 -15.35 18.46 -13.02
N ASN A 253 -14.96 17.32 -12.47
CA ASN A 253 -15.82 16.16 -12.34
C ASN A 253 -16.47 16.14 -10.95
N CYS A 254 -17.76 16.47 -10.84
CA CYS A 254 -18.48 16.52 -9.55
C CYS A 254 -18.47 15.21 -8.76
N SER A 255 -18.33 14.06 -9.45
CA SER A 255 -18.25 12.76 -8.79
C SER A 255 -16.85 12.44 -8.24
N CYS A 256 -15.81 13.18 -8.64
CA CYS A 256 -14.46 12.97 -8.10
C CYS A 256 -14.38 13.48 -6.66
N VAL A 257 -14.00 12.57 -5.75
CA VAL A 257 -13.89 12.84 -4.31
C VAL A 257 -12.45 12.91 -3.81
N ALA A 258 -11.49 12.36 -4.54
CA ALA A 258 -10.07 12.44 -4.19
C ALA A 258 -9.16 12.12 -5.38
N TYR A 259 -7.90 12.52 -5.28
CA TYR A 259 -6.87 12.16 -6.24
C TYR A 259 -5.47 11.97 -5.63
N ALA A 260 -4.59 11.29 -6.37
CA ALA A 260 -3.17 11.11 -6.07
C ALA A 260 -2.37 10.87 -7.36
N SER A 261 -1.04 10.87 -7.24
CA SER A 261 -0.17 10.35 -8.30
C SER A 261 -0.21 8.83 -8.36
N ALA A 262 -0.01 8.25 -9.54
CA ALA A 262 0.05 6.79 -9.71
C ALA A 262 1.42 6.24 -9.25
N TYR A 263 2.52 6.85 -9.68
CA TYR A 263 3.88 6.54 -9.25
C TYR A 263 4.52 7.77 -8.60
N HIS A 264 4.41 7.91 -7.28
CA HIS A 264 4.92 9.09 -6.57
C HIS A 264 6.43 9.06 -6.28
N GLU A 265 7.08 7.90 -6.36
CA GLU A 265 8.52 7.71 -6.11
C GLU A 265 9.32 7.42 -7.39
N SER A 266 8.74 7.65 -8.57
CA SER A 266 9.48 7.53 -9.83
C SER A 266 10.70 8.45 -9.86
N GLU A 267 11.79 8.00 -10.50
CA GLU A 267 13.07 8.74 -10.56
C GLU A 267 12.91 10.14 -11.20
N ASP A 268 12.06 10.28 -12.22
CA ASP A 268 11.77 11.56 -12.88
C ASP A 268 10.67 12.39 -12.16
N GLY A 269 10.39 12.08 -10.90
CA GLY A 269 9.30 12.68 -10.13
C GLY A 269 7.95 12.00 -10.33
N ALA A 270 6.91 12.50 -9.65
CA ALA A 270 5.62 11.84 -9.58
C ALA A 270 4.90 11.78 -10.94
N LYS A 271 4.47 10.57 -11.34
CA LYS A 271 3.83 10.30 -12.65
C LYS A 271 2.39 9.81 -12.53
N GLY A 272 1.58 10.20 -13.51
CA GLY A 272 0.19 9.77 -13.65
C GLY A 272 -0.75 10.31 -12.58
N CYS A 273 -2.01 9.98 -12.76
CA CYS A 273 -3.14 10.45 -11.97
C CYS A 273 -4.06 9.26 -11.64
N LEU A 274 -4.41 9.15 -10.37
CA LEU A 274 -5.46 8.26 -9.87
C LEU A 274 -6.57 9.13 -9.31
N THR A 275 -7.83 8.89 -9.70
CA THR A 275 -8.99 9.56 -9.12
C THR A 275 -10.01 8.58 -8.54
N TRP A 276 -10.52 8.90 -7.36
CA TRP A 276 -11.58 8.17 -6.68
C TRP A 276 -12.91 8.89 -6.91
N HIS A 277 -13.96 8.12 -7.18
CA HIS A 277 -15.31 8.62 -7.49
C HIS A 277 -16.39 8.11 -6.52
N GLY A 278 -15.99 7.54 -5.39
CA GLY A 278 -16.89 6.94 -4.40
C GLY A 278 -16.16 6.65 -3.11
N ASP A 279 -16.70 5.70 -2.34
CA ASP A 279 -16.13 5.34 -1.04
C ASP A 279 -14.70 4.82 -1.15
N MET A 280 -13.90 5.18 -0.16
CA MET A 280 -12.49 4.82 -0.04
C MET A 280 -12.32 3.78 1.07
N LEU A 281 -11.50 2.78 0.81
CA LEU A 281 -11.25 1.65 1.71
C LEU A 281 -9.76 1.45 1.95
N ASP A 282 -9.43 0.90 3.11
CA ASP A 282 -8.08 0.42 3.43
C ASP A 282 -6.99 1.51 3.36
N THR A 283 -7.28 2.69 3.91
CA THR A 283 -6.33 3.80 3.96
C THR A 283 -5.56 3.76 5.29
N ARG A 284 -4.28 4.10 5.27
CA ARG A 284 -3.50 4.34 6.49
C ARG A 284 -2.44 5.41 6.31
N THR A 285 -1.94 5.94 7.42
CA THR A 285 -0.77 6.82 7.44
C THR A 285 0.47 6.10 7.95
N TYR A 286 1.63 6.68 7.66
CA TYR A 286 2.93 6.29 8.17
C TYR A 286 3.63 7.47 8.86
N LEU A 287 4.63 7.15 9.67
CA LEU A 287 5.47 8.16 10.34
C LEU A 287 6.43 8.86 9.37
N THR A 288 7.06 8.12 8.46
CA THR A 288 8.18 8.63 7.64
C THR A 288 8.02 8.39 6.13
N SER A 289 7.04 7.59 5.72
CA SER A 289 6.88 7.11 4.34
C SER A 289 5.48 7.37 3.79
N GLY A 290 5.20 6.93 2.56
CA GLY A 290 3.89 7.08 1.91
C GLY A 290 3.76 8.39 1.13
N GLN A 291 2.61 8.58 0.49
CA GLN A 291 2.40 9.67 -0.45
C GLN A 291 1.38 10.71 0.02
N ASP A 292 1.34 11.82 -0.70
CA ASP A 292 0.30 12.81 -0.53
C ASP A 292 -1.00 12.35 -1.19
N PHE A 293 -2.10 12.49 -0.47
CA PHE A 293 -3.46 12.15 -0.91
C PHE A 293 -4.35 13.38 -0.76
N TYR A 294 -5.09 13.72 -1.81
CA TYR A 294 -5.82 14.98 -1.91
C TYR A 294 -7.32 14.72 -1.92
N LEU A 295 -7.99 15.06 -0.82
CA LEU A 295 -9.42 14.83 -0.65
C LEU A 295 -10.22 16.09 -0.96
N ARG A 296 -11.24 15.95 -1.79
CA ARG A 296 -12.14 17.05 -2.14
C ARG A 296 -13.04 17.37 -0.95
N VAL A 297 -12.98 18.62 -0.51
CA VAL A 297 -13.73 19.12 0.64
C VAL A 297 -14.31 20.49 0.33
N ASP A 298 -15.33 20.90 1.09
CA ASP A 298 -15.88 22.24 0.99
C ASP A 298 -14.90 23.31 1.55
N LYS A 299 -15.23 24.58 1.33
CA LYS A 299 -14.42 25.72 1.75
C LYS A 299 -14.17 25.79 3.26
N ALA A 300 -15.19 25.48 4.07
CA ALA A 300 -15.11 25.58 5.52
C ALA A 300 -14.24 24.47 6.10
N GLU A 301 -14.40 23.24 5.60
CA GLU A 301 -13.55 22.11 5.91
C GLU A 301 -12.10 22.38 5.51
N LEU A 302 -11.87 22.92 4.31
CA LEU A 302 -10.53 23.26 3.84
C LEU A 302 -9.85 24.30 4.75
N ALA A 303 -10.58 25.33 5.16
CA ALA A 303 -10.07 26.34 6.10
C ALA A 303 -9.70 25.72 7.45
N ARG A 304 -10.53 24.81 7.97
CA ARG A 304 -10.26 24.08 9.22
C ARG A 304 -9.04 23.17 9.10
N TRP A 305 -8.92 22.43 8.00
CA TRP A 305 -7.79 21.54 7.75
C TRP A 305 -6.47 22.30 7.67
N ASN A 306 -6.44 23.41 6.94
CA ASN A 306 -5.27 24.27 6.82
C ASN A 306 -4.93 24.97 8.15
N GLY A 307 -5.95 25.36 8.93
CA GLY A 307 -5.78 25.94 10.26
C GLY A 307 -5.14 24.98 11.28
N ASN A 308 -5.51 23.71 11.25
CA ASN A 308 -4.95 22.68 12.13
C ASN A 308 -3.45 22.42 11.87
N GLY A 309 -2.96 22.61 10.64
CA GLY A 309 -1.52 22.57 10.32
C GLY A 309 -0.70 23.66 11.02
N SER A 310 -1.32 24.77 11.43
CA SER A 310 -0.65 25.86 12.17
C SER A 310 -0.57 25.60 13.68
N SER A 311 -1.44 24.74 14.22
CA SER A 311 -1.51 24.47 15.67
C SER A 311 -0.26 23.74 16.18
N GLY A 312 0.33 22.85 15.36
CA GLY A 312 1.60 22.18 15.65
C GLY A 312 2.78 23.16 15.76
N LYS A 313 2.82 24.20 14.91
CA LYS A 313 3.83 25.27 15.00
C LYS A 313 3.62 26.12 16.25
N ARG A 314 2.37 26.48 16.59
CA ARG A 314 2.08 27.20 17.84
C ARG A 314 2.48 26.40 19.07
N ARG A 315 2.20 25.08 19.10
CA ARG A 315 2.56 24.20 20.23
C ARG A 315 4.07 24.06 20.41
N LEU A 316 4.84 23.98 19.31
CA LEU A 316 6.31 24.00 19.34
C LEU A 316 6.88 25.33 19.83
N VAL A 317 6.30 26.46 19.39
CA VAL A 317 6.67 27.80 19.85
C VAL A 317 6.39 27.96 21.35
N PHE A 318 5.24 27.51 21.85
CA PHE A 318 4.93 27.54 23.28
C PHE A 318 5.88 26.66 24.10
N ILE A 319 6.24 25.47 23.63
CA ILE A 319 7.22 24.59 24.31
C ILE A 319 8.60 25.25 24.37
N LEU A 320 9.05 25.86 23.26
CA LEU A 320 10.33 26.58 23.22
C LEU A 320 10.35 27.80 24.16
N ILE A 321 9.28 28.58 24.19
CA ILE A 321 9.14 29.72 25.11
C ILE A 321 9.16 29.25 26.56
N SER A 322 8.42 28.19 26.90
CA SER A 322 8.41 27.63 28.27
C SER A 322 9.79 27.12 28.70
N LEU A 323 10.54 26.45 27.80
CA LEU A 323 11.90 25.99 28.09
C LEU A 323 12.87 27.15 28.32
N ILE A 324 12.74 28.23 27.56
CA ILE A 324 13.55 29.44 27.72
C ILE A 324 13.25 30.15 29.05
N VAL A 325 11.97 30.24 29.44
CA VAL A 325 11.58 30.83 30.73
C VAL A 325 12.09 30.00 31.91
N VAL A 326 11.97 28.67 31.84
CA VAL A 326 12.49 27.77 32.87
C VAL A 326 14.02 27.86 32.98
N ALA A 327 14.73 27.90 31.85
CA ALA A 327 16.17 28.07 31.83
C ALA A 327 16.62 29.42 32.43
N MET A 328 15.88 30.51 32.15
CA MET A 328 16.18 31.82 32.76
C MET A 328 15.92 31.85 34.27
N LEU A 329 14.84 31.21 34.75
CA LEU A 329 14.55 31.12 36.19
C LEU A 329 15.56 30.27 36.96
N LEU A 330 16.16 29.25 36.32
CA LEU A 330 17.21 28.42 36.92
C LEU A 330 18.59 29.09 36.93
N MET A 331 18.78 30.19 36.18
CA MET A 331 20.02 30.97 36.14
C MET A 331 19.97 32.26 36.97
N MET A 332 18.89 32.50 37.72
CA MET A 332 18.75 33.59 38.70
C MET A 332 18.86 33.10 40.14
#